data_AF-A0A363TMV0-F1
#
_entry.id   AF-A0A363TMV0-F1
#
_cell.length_a   1.000
_cell.length_b   1.000
_cell.length_c   1.000
_cell.angle_alpha   90.00
_cell.angle_beta   90.00
_cell.angle_gamma   90.00
#
_symmetry.space_group_name_H-M   'P 1'
#
loop_
_entity.id
_entity.type
_entity.pdbx_description
1 polymer ?
#
loop_
_entity_poly.entity_id
_entity_poly.type
_entity_poly.pdbx_seq_one_letter_code
_entity_poly.pdbx_strand_id
1 'polypeptide(L)'
;MRLPGVSAILLWSVLSVQAQPPQAATAGPVGEWLVAKKIARIKIANCDDRLWGVVAWETQPGVDSKNPDSRLRDRPTLGMPILLGMRQTSANKWEGQIYNSQDGRTYSASISMRDENTLQVQGCVLAVLCGGENWTRVEEQEPQPQKQPPAKRRGGEQTSDSDKICASIPGAAGPAH
;
A
#
# COMPACT_ATOMS: atom_id res chain seq x y z
N MET A 1 -42.06 45.14 55.26
CA MET A 1 -40.95 44.84 54.32
C MET A 1 -41.49 43.99 53.16
N ARG A 2 -41.28 44.41 51.91
CA ARG A 2 -41.57 43.65 50.68
C ARG A 2 -40.25 43.05 50.16
N LEU A 3 -40.24 41.78 49.76
CA LEU A 3 -39.12 41.12 49.06
C LEU A 3 -39.55 40.82 47.62
N PRO A 4 -38.78 41.21 46.58
CA PRO A 4 -39.10 40.89 45.19
C PRO A 4 -38.59 39.50 44.83
N GLY A 5 -39.41 38.75 44.09
CA GLY A 5 -39.06 37.45 43.52
C GLY A 5 -38.10 37.60 42.35
N VAL A 6 -37.18 36.65 42.23
CA VAL A 6 -36.29 36.50 41.07
C VAL A 6 -36.65 35.17 40.41
N SER A 7 -37.35 35.24 39.28
CA SER A 7 -37.59 34.08 38.41
C SER A 7 -36.30 33.72 37.69
N ALA A 8 -35.77 32.52 37.95
CA ALA A 8 -34.65 31.96 37.22
C ALA A 8 -35.13 31.40 35.87
N ILE A 9 -34.69 32.01 34.78
CA ILE A 9 -34.93 31.53 33.41
C ILE A 9 -33.87 30.45 33.13
N LEU A 10 -34.29 29.19 33.05
CA LEU A 10 -33.46 28.07 32.64
C LEU A 10 -33.34 28.07 31.10
N LEU A 11 -32.19 28.50 30.59
CA LEU A 11 -31.85 28.39 29.16
C LEU A 11 -31.38 26.97 28.86
N TRP A 12 -32.21 26.17 28.18
CA TRP A 12 -31.84 24.87 27.63
C TRP A 12 -31.03 25.05 26.35
N SER A 13 -29.71 24.86 26.43
CA SER A 13 -28.84 24.79 25.27
C SER A 13 -29.11 23.50 24.50
N VAL A 14 -29.73 23.62 23.32
CA VAL A 14 -29.93 22.50 22.40
C VAL A 14 -28.61 22.22 21.68
N LEU A 15 -27.93 21.14 22.06
CA LEU A 15 -26.66 20.73 21.45
C LEU A 15 -26.97 19.96 20.15
N SER A 16 -27.00 20.66 19.03
CA SER A 16 -27.18 20.03 17.71
C SER A 16 -25.94 19.20 17.36
N VAL A 17 -26.05 17.88 17.46
CA VAL A 17 -25.05 16.93 16.96
C VAL A 17 -25.08 16.98 15.44
N GLN A 18 -24.09 17.63 14.82
CA GLN A 18 -23.92 17.58 13.37
C GLN A 18 -23.22 16.27 13.01
N ALA A 19 -23.95 15.37 12.34
CA ALA A 19 -23.36 14.18 11.73
C ALA A 19 -22.50 14.61 10.53
N GLN A 20 -21.18 14.50 10.65
CA GLN A 20 -20.27 14.71 9.52
C GLN A 20 -20.38 13.50 8.58
N PRO A 21 -20.55 13.70 7.26
CA PRO A 21 -20.54 12.60 6.31
C PRO A 21 -19.16 11.90 6.34
N PRO A 22 -19.11 10.57 6.18
CA PRO A 22 -17.85 9.85 6.10
C PRO A 22 -17.04 10.40 4.92
N GLN A 23 -15.84 10.89 5.19
CA GLN A 23 -14.89 11.21 4.13
C GLN A 23 -14.53 9.90 3.43
N ALA A 24 -14.84 9.81 2.13
CA ALA A 24 -14.35 8.71 1.31
C ALA A 24 -12.82 8.69 1.44
N ALA A 25 -12.27 7.58 1.93
CA ALA A 25 -10.83 7.38 1.95
C ALA A 25 -10.33 7.52 0.51
N THR A 26 -9.53 8.55 0.25
CA THR A 26 -8.90 8.74 -1.06
C THR A 26 -8.11 7.47 -1.34
N ALA A 27 -8.44 6.76 -2.43
CA ALA A 27 -7.83 5.48 -2.72
C ALA A 27 -6.31 5.64 -2.77
N GLY A 28 -5.63 5.11 -1.76
CA GLY A 28 -4.18 5.23 -1.61
C GLY A 28 -3.42 4.21 -2.45
N PRO A 29 -2.07 4.25 -2.40
CA PRO A 29 -1.21 3.31 -3.12
C PRO A 29 -1.22 1.89 -2.53
N VAL A 30 -1.75 1.69 -1.32
CA VAL A 30 -1.93 0.37 -0.72
C VAL A 30 -2.95 -0.43 -1.54
N GLY A 31 -2.68 -1.71 -1.78
CA GLY A 31 -3.50 -2.59 -2.61
C GLY A 31 -2.67 -3.38 -3.62
N GLU A 32 -3.35 -4.07 -4.53
CA GLU A 32 -2.69 -4.86 -5.57
C GLU A 32 -2.75 -4.15 -6.93
N TRP A 33 -1.64 -4.18 -7.66
CA TRP A 33 -1.43 -3.42 -8.88
C TRP A 33 -0.89 -4.30 -9.99
N LEU A 34 -1.53 -4.27 -11.16
CA LEU A 34 -1.07 -4.95 -12.36
C LEU A 34 -0.05 -4.07 -13.08
N VAL A 35 1.14 -4.62 -13.34
CA VAL A 35 2.18 -3.90 -14.10
C VAL A 35 1.73 -3.67 -15.54
N ALA A 36 2.28 -2.66 -16.23
CA ALA A 36 1.81 -2.24 -17.56
C ALA A 36 1.79 -3.38 -18.60
N LYS A 37 2.81 -4.26 -18.56
CA LYS A 37 2.91 -5.43 -19.45
C LYS A 37 1.98 -6.59 -19.08
N LYS A 38 1.23 -6.48 -17.98
CA LYS A 38 0.31 -7.50 -17.45
C LYS A 38 0.95 -8.85 -17.12
N ILE A 39 2.25 -8.86 -16.86
CA ILE A 39 3.03 -10.07 -16.54
C ILE A 39 3.20 -10.30 -15.04
N ALA A 40 2.88 -9.32 -14.21
CA ALA A 40 3.04 -9.40 -12.76
C ALA A 40 2.01 -8.52 -12.04
N ARG A 41 1.65 -8.93 -10.82
CA ARG A 41 0.87 -8.13 -9.88
C ARG A 41 1.69 -7.89 -8.63
N ILE A 42 1.63 -6.65 -8.14
CA ILE A 42 2.43 -6.17 -7.02
C ILE A 42 1.48 -5.78 -5.90
N LYS A 43 1.60 -6.44 -4.74
CA LYS A 43 0.85 -6.07 -3.54
C LYS A 43 1.68 -5.07 -2.75
N ILE A 44 1.12 -3.87 -2.57
CA ILE A 44 1.72 -2.78 -1.81
C ILE A 44 1.10 -2.73 -0.43
N ALA A 45 1.94 -2.73 0.60
CA ALA A 45 1.58 -2.60 2.01
C ALA A 45 2.34 -1.42 2.64
N ASN A 46 1.75 -0.83 3.68
CA ASN A 46 2.43 0.14 4.54
C ASN A 46 3.06 -0.61 5.73
N CYS A 47 4.38 -0.55 5.84
CA CYS A 47 5.16 -1.11 6.94
C CYS A 47 5.94 0.04 7.60
N ASP A 48 5.57 0.41 8.82
CA ASP A 48 6.19 1.49 9.61
C ASP A 48 6.37 2.80 8.82
N ASP A 49 5.26 3.33 8.29
CA ASP A 49 5.18 4.57 7.51
C ASP A 49 5.97 4.56 6.18
N ARG A 50 6.35 3.37 5.71
CA ARG A 50 6.99 3.17 4.41
C ARG A 50 6.21 2.17 3.61
N LEU A 51 5.99 2.48 2.33
CA LEU A 51 5.36 1.52 1.43
C LEU A 51 6.39 0.54 0.89
N TRP A 52 6.00 -0.73 0.92
CA TRP A 52 6.74 -1.84 0.35
C TRP A 52 5.84 -2.58 -0.62
N GLY A 53 6.42 -3.06 -1.72
CA GLY A 53 5.69 -3.79 -2.76
C GLY A 53 6.33 -5.13 -3.02
N VAL A 54 5.55 -6.21 -2.99
CA VAL A 54 6.01 -7.58 -3.26
C VAL A 54 5.33 -8.16 -4.50
N VAL A 55 6.01 -9.07 -5.20
CA VAL A 55 5.41 -9.81 -6.32
C VAL A 55 4.36 -10.78 -5.76
N ALA A 56 3.07 -10.48 -5.95
CA ALA A 56 1.96 -11.31 -5.48
C ALA A 56 1.53 -12.36 -6.50
N TRP A 57 1.77 -12.09 -7.79
CA TRP A 57 1.54 -13.00 -8.89
C TRP A 57 2.44 -12.63 -10.07
N GLU A 58 2.82 -13.62 -10.88
CA GLU A 58 3.53 -13.43 -12.14
C GLU A 58 3.19 -14.53 -13.14
N THR A 59 3.25 -14.22 -14.44
CA THR A 59 2.92 -15.18 -15.51
C THR A 59 3.92 -16.33 -15.57
N GLN A 60 5.17 -16.06 -15.22
CA GLN A 60 6.25 -17.04 -15.26
C GLN A 60 7.13 -16.89 -14.02
N PRO A 61 6.83 -17.67 -12.96
CA PRO A 61 7.66 -17.69 -11.77
C PRO A 61 9.08 -18.15 -12.08
N GLY A 62 10.04 -17.51 -11.43
CA GLY A 62 11.47 -17.80 -11.60
C GLY A 62 12.24 -17.61 -10.30
N VAL A 63 13.54 -17.39 -10.46
CA VAL A 63 14.47 -17.10 -9.37
C VAL A 63 15.30 -15.86 -9.70
N ASP A 64 15.83 -15.23 -8.67
CA ASP A 64 16.62 -13.99 -8.74
C ASP A 64 18.05 -14.21 -9.28
N SER A 65 18.18 -14.97 -10.37
CA SER A 65 19.44 -15.49 -10.92
C SER A 65 20.53 -14.44 -11.21
N LYS A 66 20.14 -13.18 -11.39
CA LYS A 66 21.05 -12.06 -11.70
C LYS A 66 21.45 -11.25 -10.46
N ASN A 67 21.01 -11.65 -9.27
CA ASN A 67 21.35 -10.95 -8.05
C ASN A 67 22.88 -10.87 -7.89
N PRO A 68 23.45 -9.69 -7.60
CA PRO A 68 24.88 -9.53 -7.36
C PRO A 68 25.37 -10.36 -6.17
N ASP A 69 24.53 -10.55 -5.15
CA ASP A 69 24.79 -11.48 -4.05
C ASP A 69 24.44 -12.91 -4.50
N SER A 70 25.45 -13.78 -4.59
CA SER A 70 25.28 -15.17 -5.00
C SER A 70 24.34 -15.95 -4.09
N ARG A 71 24.22 -15.58 -2.81
CA ARG A 71 23.35 -16.25 -1.82
C ARG A 71 21.87 -15.98 -2.08
N LEU A 72 21.54 -14.95 -2.87
CA LEU A 72 20.18 -14.57 -3.19
C LEU A 72 19.71 -15.10 -4.55
N ARG A 73 20.61 -15.69 -5.36
CA ARG A 73 20.30 -16.06 -6.76
C ARG A 73 19.25 -17.15 -6.92
N ASP A 74 19.08 -18.00 -5.92
CA ASP A 74 18.11 -19.09 -5.91
C ASP A 74 16.78 -18.69 -5.23
N ARG A 75 16.67 -17.46 -4.71
CA ARG A 75 15.43 -16.97 -4.11
C ARG A 75 14.34 -16.86 -5.18
N PRO A 76 13.12 -17.36 -4.94
CA PRO A 76 11.99 -17.18 -5.83
C PRO A 76 11.68 -15.70 -6.11
N THR A 77 11.26 -15.37 -7.33
CA THR A 77 10.77 -14.02 -7.67
C THR A 77 9.40 -13.75 -7.07
N LEU A 78 8.56 -14.78 -6.90
CA LEU A 78 7.29 -14.68 -6.18
C LEU A 78 7.52 -14.35 -4.69
N GLY A 79 6.79 -13.37 -4.16
CA GLY A 79 6.95 -12.87 -2.80
C GLY A 79 8.15 -11.94 -2.59
N MET A 80 8.99 -11.77 -3.61
CA MET A 80 10.16 -10.91 -3.52
C MET A 80 9.75 -9.43 -3.41
N PRO A 81 10.38 -8.63 -2.53
CA PRO A 81 10.17 -7.19 -2.47
C PRO A 81 10.80 -6.53 -3.70
N ILE A 82 10.01 -5.72 -4.40
CA ILE A 82 10.46 -4.93 -5.54
C ILE A 82 10.37 -3.42 -5.29
N LEU A 83 9.34 -2.92 -4.59
CA LEU A 83 9.30 -1.53 -4.12
C LEU A 83 9.81 -1.49 -2.69
N LEU A 84 10.82 -0.66 -2.44
CA LEU A 84 11.63 -0.72 -1.23
C LEU A 84 11.54 0.62 -0.48
N GLY A 85 10.89 0.59 0.69
CA GLY A 85 10.93 1.66 1.67
C GLY A 85 10.41 3.02 1.18
N MET A 86 9.36 3.04 0.36
CA MET A 86 8.85 4.27 -0.27
C MET A 86 8.23 5.21 0.78
N ARG A 87 8.81 6.40 0.93
CA ARG A 87 8.37 7.43 1.88
C ARG A 87 7.57 8.51 1.17
N GLN A 88 6.47 8.95 1.79
CA GLN A 88 5.67 10.04 1.22
C GLN A 88 6.49 11.35 1.20
N THR A 89 6.55 12.01 0.04
CA THR A 89 7.28 13.27 -0.16
C THR A 89 6.37 14.44 -0.51
N SER A 90 5.20 14.18 -1.09
CA SER A 90 4.12 15.15 -1.27
C SER A 90 2.77 14.43 -1.28
N ALA A 91 1.67 15.20 -1.38
CA ALA A 91 0.37 14.62 -1.67
C ALA A 91 0.48 13.69 -2.89
N ASN A 92 -0.03 12.47 -2.77
CA ASN A 92 -0.04 11.47 -3.83
C ASN A 92 1.33 11.08 -4.40
N LYS A 93 2.45 11.33 -3.70
CA LYS A 93 3.80 10.95 -4.17
C LYS A 93 4.65 10.34 -3.06
N TRP A 94 5.33 9.25 -3.41
CA TRP A 94 6.29 8.56 -2.55
C TRP A 94 7.60 8.32 -3.30
N GLU A 95 8.72 8.32 -2.58
CA GLU A 95 10.06 8.11 -3.12
C GLU A 95 10.82 7.07 -2.29
N GLY A 96 11.63 6.27 -2.97
CA GLY A 96 12.38 5.16 -2.38
C GLY A 96 13.21 4.47 -3.44
N GLN A 97 13.22 3.14 -3.44
CA GLN A 97 13.98 2.35 -4.40
C GLN A 97 13.11 1.26 -5.05
N ILE A 98 13.52 0.83 -6.25
CA ILE A 98 12.95 -0.32 -6.94
C ILE A 98 14.05 -1.33 -7.29
N TYR A 99 13.83 -2.61 -7.01
CA TYR A 99 14.71 -3.70 -7.43
C TYR A 99 14.19 -4.35 -8.71
N ASN A 100 15.06 -4.57 -9.69
CA ASN A 100 14.76 -5.28 -10.92
C ASN A 100 15.55 -6.59 -10.99
N SER A 101 14.89 -7.72 -10.78
CA SER A 101 15.55 -9.04 -10.90
C SER A 101 15.96 -9.41 -12.32
N GLN A 102 15.44 -8.72 -13.34
CA GLN A 102 15.83 -8.95 -14.74
C GLN A 102 17.22 -8.42 -15.07
N ASP A 103 17.78 -7.54 -14.25
CA ASP A 103 19.15 -7.03 -14.40
C ASP A 103 19.97 -7.10 -13.09
N GLY A 104 19.34 -7.46 -11.96
CA GLY A 104 19.98 -7.58 -10.66
C GLY A 104 20.27 -6.24 -9.98
N ARG A 105 19.65 -5.14 -10.43
CA ARG A 105 19.99 -3.79 -9.98
C ARG A 105 18.86 -3.13 -9.20
N THR A 106 19.26 -2.24 -8.31
CA THR A 106 18.37 -1.35 -7.56
C THR A 106 18.49 0.06 -8.10
N TYR A 107 17.36 0.73 -8.28
CA TYR A 107 17.26 2.09 -8.82
C TYR A 107 16.53 3.01 -7.83
N SER A 108 16.90 4.30 -7.81
CA SER A 108 16.04 5.32 -7.21
C SER A 108 14.71 5.34 -7.95
N ALA A 109 13.62 5.41 -7.20
CA ALA A 109 12.28 5.34 -7.76
C ALA A 109 11.29 6.25 -7.05
N SER A 110 10.22 6.58 -7.77
CA SER A 110 9.05 7.24 -7.20
C SER A 110 7.77 6.55 -7.67
N ILE A 111 6.75 6.61 -6.83
CA ILE A 111 5.38 6.23 -7.19
C ILE A 111 4.46 7.42 -6.96
N SER A 112 3.47 7.60 -7.84
CA SER A 112 2.46 8.63 -7.69
C SER A 112 1.08 8.18 -8.11
N MET A 113 0.06 8.54 -7.33
CA MET A 113 -1.34 8.31 -7.70
C MET A 113 -1.73 9.32 -8.77
N ARG A 114 -2.08 8.82 -9.97
CA ARG A 114 -2.60 9.64 -11.07
C ARG A 114 -4.11 9.82 -10.97
N ASP A 115 -4.77 8.76 -10.54
CA ASP A 115 -6.18 8.69 -10.17
C ASP A 115 -6.36 7.49 -9.21
N GLU A 116 -7.58 7.17 -8.82
CA GLU A 116 -7.87 6.08 -7.88
C GLU A 116 -7.38 4.70 -8.34
N ASN A 117 -7.26 4.48 -9.65
CA ASN A 117 -6.96 3.20 -10.29
C ASN A 117 -5.65 3.18 -11.10
N THR A 118 -4.92 4.29 -11.14
CA THR A 118 -3.66 4.41 -11.87
C THR A 118 -2.53 4.86 -10.96
N LEU A 119 -1.53 3.97 -10.78
CA LEU A 119 -0.29 4.26 -10.08
C LEU A 119 0.82 4.43 -11.11
N GLN A 120 1.39 5.62 -11.22
CA GLN A 120 2.59 5.80 -12.01
C GLN A 120 3.82 5.39 -11.19
N VAL A 121 4.65 4.52 -11.76
CA VAL A 121 5.93 4.08 -11.20
C VAL A 121 7.06 4.57 -12.11
N GLN A 122 8.05 5.26 -11.55
CA GLN A 122 9.21 5.76 -12.30
C GLN A 122 10.49 5.30 -11.61
N GLY A 123 11.44 4.78 -12.39
CA GLY A 123 12.78 4.43 -11.95
C GLY A 123 13.83 5.20 -12.76
N CYS A 124 14.90 5.66 -12.10
CA CYS A 124 15.96 6.42 -12.74
C CYS A 124 17.33 5.76 -12.56
N VAL A 125 18.06 5.56 -13.65
CA VAL A 125 19.44 5.06 -13.66
C VAL A 125 20.39 6.26 -13.61
N LEU A 126 20.83 6.64 -12.40
CA LEU A 126 21.42 7.96 -12.12
C LEU A 126 20.35 9.05 -12.39
N ALA A 127 20.35 10.17 -11.66
CA ALA A 127 19.22 11.13 -11.60
C ALA A 127 18.76 11.78 -12.94
N VAL A 128 19.26 11.33 -14.09
CA VAL A 128 19.07 11.85 -15.45
C VAL A 128 18.42 10.87 -16.44
N LEU A 129 18.51 9.54 -16.24
CA LEU A 129 17.94 8.54 -17.17
C LEU A 129 16.74 7.83 -16.54
N CYS A 130 15.55 8.40 -16.70
CA CYS A 130 14.32 7.92 -16.08
C CYS A 130 13.40 7.21 -17.08
N GLY A 131 12.97 6.00 -16.73
CA GLY A 131 11.85 5.30 -17.36
C GLY A 131 10.67 5.19 -16.41
N GLY A 132 9.48 4.90 -16.91
CA GLY A 132 8.31 4.70 -16.06
C GLY A 132 7.18 3.95 -16.74
N GLU A 133 6.30 3.41 -15.92
CA GLU A 133 5.13 2.64 -16.32
C GLU A 133 3.92 3.09 -15.50
N ASN A 134 2.72 2.98 -16.08
CA ASN A 134 1.48 3.10 -15.34
C ASN A 134 0.98 1.71 -14.99
N TRP A 135 0.83 1.45 -13.70
CA TRP A 135 0.21 0.25 -13.18
C TRP A 135 -1.27 0.52 -12.94
N THR A 136 -2.08 -0.50 -13.19
CA THR A 136 -3.54 -0.42 -13.00
C THR A 136 -3.93 -1.18 -11.75
N ARG A 137 -4.82 -0.61 -10.94
CA ARG A 137 -5.34 -1.29 -9.76
C ARG A 137 -6.00 -2.61 -10.17
N VAL A 138 -5.66 -3.67 -9.45
CA VAL A 138 -6.41 -4.93 -9.54
C VAL A 138 -7.67 -4.73 -8.72
N GLU A 139 -8.82 -4.71 -9.37
CA GLU A 139 -10.08 -4.87 -8.67
C GLU A 139 -10.02 -6.25 -8.00
N GLU A 140 -10.05 -6.27 -6.67
CA GLU A 140 -10.26 -7.48 -5.90
C GLU A 140 -11.66 -7.97 -6.29
N GLN A 141 -11.77 -8.74 -7.37
CA GLN A 141 -13.01 -9.41 -7.72
C GLN A 141 -13.42 -10.21 -6.49
N GLU A 142 -14.68 -10.03 -6.07
CA GLU A 142 -15.29 -10.82 -5.01
C GLU A 142 -14.81 -12.28 -5.09
N PRO A 143 -14.59 -12.96 -3.95
CA PRO A 143 -13.98 -14.27 -3.94
C PRO A 143 -14.62 -15.16 -5.00
N GLN A 144 -13.83 -15.56 -6.00
CA GLN A 144 -14.28 -16.60 -6.92
C GLN A 144 -14.72 -17.80 -6.08
N PRO A 145 -15.80 -18.52 -6.45
CA PRO A 145 -16.38 -19.58 -5.64
C PRO A 145 -15.35 -20.70 -5.44
N GLN A 146 -14.53 -20.56 -4.40
CA GLN A 146 -13.72 -21.61 -3.84
C GLN A 146 -14.71 -22.66 -3.33
N LYS A 147 -14.46 -23.93 -3.65
CA LYS A 147 -15.21 -25.10 -3.17
C LYS A 147 -14.99 -25.33 -1.65
N GLN A 148 -15.09 -24.30 -0.82
CA GLN A 148 -15.01 -24.41 0.63
C GLN A 148 -16.21 -23.70 1.29
N PRO A 149 -16.90 -24.36 2.26
CA PRO A 149 -18.06 -23.78 2.92
C PRO A 149 -17.71 -22.49 3.67
N PRO A 150 -18.63 -21.51 3.75
CA PRO A 150 -18.33 -20.18 4.27
C PRO A 150 -18.20 -20.23 5.81
N ALA A 151 -16.97 -20.18 6.30
CA ALA A 151 -16.70 -19.81 7.68
C ALA A 151 -16.85 -18.28 7.80
N LYS A 152 -17.97 -17.86 8.38
CA LYS A 152 -18.32 -16.53 8.93
C LYS A 152 -17.12 -15.57 9.11
N ARG A 153 -16.86 -14.65 8.16
CA ARG A 153 -15.77 -13.66 8.28
C ARG A 153 -16.29 -12.27 8.68
N ARG A 154 -15.78 -11.79 9.81
CA ARG A 154 -15.83 -10.39 10.30
C ARG A 154 -14.71 -9.61 9.61
N GLY A 155 -14.93 -8.36 9.24
CA GLY A 155 -14.03 -7.53 8.44
C GLY A 155 -12.64 -7.25 9.04
N GLY A 156 -11.69 -8.18 8.85
CA GLY A 156 -10.29 -8.07 9.30
C GLY A 156 -9.25 -8.70 8.36
N GLU A 157 -9.60 -8.97 7.10
CA GLU A 157 -8.71 -9.72 6.17
C GLU A 157 -7.58 -8.85 5.60
N GLN A 158 -7.84 -7.59 5.24
CA GLN A 158 -6.85 -6.71 4.59
C GLN A 158 -5.70 -6.27 5.50
N THR A 159 -5.94 -6.15 6.80
CA THR A 159 -4.89 -5.89 7.80
C THR A 159 -3.97 -7.11 7.93
N SER A 160 -4.54 -8.33 7.95
CA SER A 160 -3.76 -9.57 8.11
C SER A 160 -2.78 -9.83 6.96
N ASP A 161 -3.16 -9.52 5.71
CA ASP A 161 -2.26 -9.73 4.57
C ASP A 161 -1.16 -8.66 4.48
N SER A 162 -1.46 -7.42 4.89
CA SER A 162 -0.45 -6.37 5.03
C SER A 162 0.58 -6.73 6.11
N ASP A 163 0.12 -7.24 7.26
CA ASP A 163 0.99 -7.69 8.35
C ASP A 163 1.93 -8.82 7.91
N LYS A 164 1.42 -9.80 7.15
CA LYS A 164 2.23 -10.89 6.59
C LYS A 164 3.29 -10.37 5.63
N ILE A 165 2.93 -9.42 4.76
CA ILE A 165 3.89 -8.79 3.84
C ILE A 165 4.98 -8.08 4.63
N CYS A 166 4.60 -7.25 5.60
CA CYS A 166 5.57 -6.52 6.42
C CYS A 166 6.51 -7.46 7.20
N ALA A 167 5.99 -8.56 7.74
CA ALA A 167 6.81 -9.57 8.42
C ALA A 167 7.75 -10.34 7.48
N SER A 168 7.39 -10.48 6.20
CA SER A 168 8.18 -11.23 5.21
C SER A 168 9.39 -10.47 4.65
N ILE A 169 9.48 -9.16 4.88
CA ILE A 169 10.49 -8.29 4.30
C ILE A 169 11.55 -7.93 5.35
N PRO A 170 12.79 -8.43 5.23
CA PRO A 170 13.88 -8.06 6.13
C PRO A 170 14.12 -6.53 6.10
N GLY A 171 14.03 -5.88 7.26
CA GLY A 171 14.23 -4.43 7.40
C GLY A 171 13.02 -3.55 7.05
N ALA A 172 11.85 -4.14 6.76
CA ALA A 172 10.60 -3.38 6.62
C ALA A 172 9.97 -3.02 7.97
N ALA A 173 10.12 -3.87 8.98
CA ALA A 173 9.89 -3.49 10.37
C ALA A 173 11.11 -2.70 10.86
N GLY A 174 10.90 -1.50 11.40
CA GLY A 174 11.93 -0.74 12.09
C GLY A 174 12.56 -1.55 13.24
N PRO A 175 13.69 -1.10 13.83
CA PRO A 175 14.15 -1.72 15.07
C PRO A 175 13.00 -1.65 16.07
N ALA A 176 12.55 -2.82 16.57
CA ALA A 176 11.65 -2.86 17.71
C ALA A 176 12.33 -2.09 18.84
N HIS A 177 11.71 -0.98 19.25
CA HIS A 177 12.16 -0.16 20.36
C HIS A 177 12.08 -0.91 21.69
#